data_AF-A0A372QNG6-F1
#
_entry.id   AF-A0A372QNG6-F1
#
_cell.length_a   1.000
_cell.length_b   1.000
_cell.length_c   1.000
_cell.angle_alpha   90.00
_cell.angle_beta   90.00
_cell.angle_gamma   90.00
#
_symmetry.space_group_name_H-M   'P 1'
#
loop_
_entity.id
_entity.type
_entity.pdbx_description
1 polymer ?
#
loop_
_entity_poly.entity_id
_entity_poly.type
_entity_poly.pdbx_seq_one_letter_code
_entity_poly.pdbx_strand_id
1 'polypeptide(L)'
;MNLLIGLLNIEIGEDNNRVSYLIQKAEILAEIELFYLLPHQRRWHTWFPEVIHYYADVDKTRIEIRRLIEEGEWDTKEFTGMREELLKLLEIKHNPIDNEVIFEKLKELDDKKLDDLPLEKLEKSYHEKLNKLEKSEKLGKLKELEELLKEMCAK
;
A
#
# COMPACT_ATOMS: atom_id res chain seq x y z
N MET A 1 26.85 -23.93 2.47
CA MET A 1 25.41 -24.05 2.77
C MET A 1 25.06 -23.63 4.20
N ASN A 2 25.89 -23.93 5.22
CA ASN A 2 25.60 -23.55 6.62
C ASN A 2 25.81 -22.05 6.94
N LEU A 3 26.68 -21.36 6.20
CA LEU A 3 26.99 -19.95 6.42
C LEU A 3 25.82 -19.03 5.98
N LEU A 4 25.12 -19.42 4.91
CA LEU A 4 23.94 -18.71 4.43
C LEU A 4 22.77 -18.83 5.42
N ILE A 5 22.54 -20.04 5.94
CA ILE A 5 21.53 -20.31 6.98
C ILE A 5 21.87 -19.55 8.27
N GLY A 6 23.15 -19.48 8.65
CA GLY A 6 23.61 -18.74 9.83
C GLY A 6 23.40 -17.23 9.72
N LEU A 7 23.71 -16.62 8.57
CA LEU A 7 23.45 -15.20 8.30
C LEU A 7 21.95 -14.89 8.27
N LEU A 8 21.15 -15.76 7.63
CA LEU A 8 19.70 -15.62 7.59
C LEU A 8 19.10 -15.63 9.01
N ASN A 9 19.60 -16.49 9.89
CA ASN A 9 19.11 -16.62 11.26
C ASN A 9 19.47 -15.42 12.15
N ILE A 10 20.57 -14.71 11.84
CA ILE A 10 20.98 -13.49 12.54
C ILE A 10 20.09 -12.32 12.10
N GLU A 11 19.88 -12.16 10.79
CA GLU A 11 19.01 -11.10 10.24
C GLU A 11 17.56 -11.24 10.70
N ILE A 12 17.02 -12.48 10.69
CA ILE A 12 15.68 -12.79 11.24
C ILE A 12 15.60 -12.50 12.75
N GLY A 13 16.71 -12.64 13.48
CA GLY A 13 16.78 -12.42 14.92
C GLY A 13 16.79 -10.94 15.33
N GLU A 14 17.44 -10.07 14.56
CA GLU A 14 17.48 -8.63 14.83
C GLU A 14 16.18 -7.92 14.41
N ASP A 15 15.54 -8.38 13.33
CA ASP A 15 14.31 -7.80 12.77
C ASP A 15 13.05 -8.60 13.14
N ASN A 16 13.00 -9.10 14.38
CA ASN A 16 11.96 -10.01 14.91
C ASN A 16 10.56 -9.36 15.07
N ASN A 17 10.14 -8.58 14.07
CA ASN A 17 8.77 -8.19 13.85
C ASN A 17 8.05 -9.35 13.16
N ARG A 18 7.23 -10.06 13.93
CA ARG A 18 6.38 -11.15 13.45
C ARG A 18 5.55 -10.76 12.20
N VAL A 19 5.17 -9.49 12.08
CA VAL A 19 4.44 -8.98 10.91
C VAL A 19 5.34 -8.97 9.67
N SER A 20 6.54 -8.40 9.75
CA SER A 20 7.52 -8.39 8.66
C SER A 20 7.87 -9.80 8.19
N TYR A 21 8.08 -10.74 9.13
CA TYR A 21 8.32 -12.15 8.80
C TYR A 21 7.17 -12.78 8.01
N LEU A 22 5.92 -12.51 8.40
CA LEU A 22 4.75 -13.05 7.71
C LEU A 22 4.57 -12.44 6.31
N ILE A 23 4.86 -11.14 6.16
CA ILE A 23 4.83 -10.44 4.87
C ILE A 23 5.87 -11.07 3.92
N GLN A 24 7.13 -11.15 4.34
CA GLN A 24 8.21 -11.75 3.53
C GLN A 24 7.89 -13.20 3.17
N LYS A 25 7.34 -13.97 4.11
CA LYS A 25 6.93 -15.34 3.86
C LYS A 25 5.81 -15.43 2.82
N ALA A 26 4.86 -14.50 2.82
CA ALA A 26 3.79 -14.44 1.82
C ALA A 26 4.32 -14.04 0.44
N GLU A 27 5.23 -13.06 0.38
CA GLU A 27 5.89 -12.62 -0.86
C GLU A 27 6.66 -13.79 -1.51
N ILE A 28 7.49 -14.49 -0.74
CA ILE A 28 8.25 -15.65 -1.22
C ILE A 28 7.32 -16.76 -1.72
N LEU A 29 6.20 -17.02 -1.02
CA LEU A 29 5.21 -18.01 -1.46
C LEU A 29 4.57 -17.61 -2.79
N ALA A 30 4.19 -16.34 -2.97
CA ALA A 30 3.62 -15.83 -4.21
C ALA A 30 4.61 -15.94 -5.39
N GLU A 31 5.89 -15.66 -5.16
CA GLU A 31 6.94 -15.83 -6.17
C GLU A 31 7.13 -17.30 -6.55
N ILE A 32 7.15 -18.21 -5.57
CA ILE A 32 7.21 -19.66 -5.82
C ILE A 32 6.02 -20.12 -6.65
N GLU A 33 4.81 -19.66 -6.30
CA GLU A 33 3.58 -20.01 -7.03
C GLU A 33 3.57 -19.50 -8.47
N LEU A 34 4.05 -18.27 -8.68
CA LEU A 34 4.04 -17.63 -9.99
C LEU A 34 5.11 -18.19 -10.93
N PHE A 35 6.32 -18.46 -10.43
CA PHE A 35 7.48 -18.80 -11.26
C PHE A 35 7.88 -20.28 -11.24
N TYR A 36 7.59 -21.01 -10.16
CA TYR A 36 8.16 -22.34 -9.94
C TYR A 36 7.14 -23.49 -9.91
N LEU A 37 5.82 -23.20 -9.91
CA LEU A 37 4.78 -24.25 -9.90
C LEU A 37 4.11 -24.45 -11.27
N LEU A 38 4.03 -25.71 -11.69
CA LEU A 38 3.25 -26.10 -12.87
C LEU A 38 1.74 -25.99 -12.59
N PRO A 39 0.89 -25.76 -13.61
CA PRO A 39 -0.55 -25.59 -13.43
C PRO A 39 -1.26 -26.71 -12.66
N HIS A 40 -0.76 -27.95 -12.76
CA HIS A 40 -1.35 -29.09 -12.05
C HIS A 40 -0.93 -29.15 -10.57
N GLN A 41 0.26 -28.64 -10.21
CA GLN A 41 0.73 -28.58 -8.82
C GLN A 41 -0.04 -27.52 -8.02
N ARG A 42 -0.38 -26.38 -8.65
CA ARG A 42 -1.24 -25.35 -8.05
C ARG A 42 -2.66 -25.83 -7.71
N ARG A 43 -3.10 -26.93 -8.33
CA ARG A 43 -4.41 -27.54 -8.07
C ARG A 43 -4.34 -28.70 -7.06
N TRP A 44 -3.19 -28.95 -6.45
CA TRP A 44 -3.08 -29.98 -5.41
C TRP A 44 -3.65 -29.46 -4.10
N HIS A 45 -4.87 -29.89 -3.79
CA HIS A 45 -5.57 -29.56 -2.54
C HIS A 45 -4.78 -29.89 -1.28
N THR A 46 -3.88 -30.88 -1.34
CA THR A 46 -2.98 -31.24 -0.23
C THR A 46 -1.97 -30.14 0.10
N TRP A 47 -1.54 -29.37 -0.91
CA TRP A 47 -0.53 -28.31 -0.76
C TRP A 47 -1.18 -26.93 -0.69
N PHE A 48 -2.26 -26.72 -1.45
CA PHE A 48 -3.04 -25.48 -1.50
C PHE A 48 -4.50 -25.80 -1.21
N PRO A 49 -4.93 -25.73 0.06
CA PRO A 49 -6.32 -25.96 0.41
C PRO A 49 -7.21 -24.90 -0.23
N GLU A 50 -8.41 -25.29 -0.64
CA GLU A 50 -9.40 -24.39 -1.24
C GLU A 50 -9.92 -23.35 -0.22
N VAL A 51 -9.93 -23.70 1.06
CA VAL A 51 -10.39 -22.86 2.17
C VAL A 51 -9.37 -22.88 3.30
N ILE A 52 -9.00 -21.70 3.81
CA ILE A 52 -8.11 -21.54 4.97
C ILE A 52 -8.94 -20.98 6.13
N HIS A 53 -8.98 -21.71 7.25
CA HIS A 53 -9.61 -21.24 8.47
C HIS A 53 -8.58 -20.50 9.33
N TYR A 54 -8.85 -19.23 9.64
CA TYR A 54 -8.03 -18.43 10.54
C TYR A 54 -8.84 -18.00 11.76
N TYR A 55 -8.20 -18.06 12.94
CA TYR A 55 -8.78 -17.55 14.18
C TYR A 55 -8.29 -16.12 14.41
N ALA A 56 -9.23 -15.19 14.40
CA ALA A 56 -8.99 -13.80 14.75
C ALA A 56 -9.77 -13.43 16.02
N ASP A 57 -9.15 -12.64 16.88
CA ASP A 57 -9.78 -12.07 18.08
C ASP A 57 -10.72 -10.93 17.65
N VAL A 58 -12.01 -11.09 17.94
CA VAL A 58 -13.07 -10.16 17.51
C VAL A 58 -12.77 -8.72 17.95
N ASP A 59 -12.28 -8.53 19.18
CA ASP A 59 -12.04 -7.19 19.73
C ASP A 59 -10.84 -6.53 19.06
N LYS A 60 -9.75 -7.30 18.86
CA LYS A 60 -8.56 -6.79 18.14
C LYS A 60 -8.89 -6.46 16.70
N THR A 61 -9.67 -7.31 16.03
CA THR A 61 -10.09 -7.07 14.65
C THR A 61 -10.95 -5.80 14.55
N ARG A 62 -11.87 -5.58 15.49
CA ARG A 62 -12.67 -4.35 15.54
C ARG A 62 -11.82 -3.09 15.71
N ILE A 63 -10.80 -3.13 16.56
CA ILE A 63 -9.87 -2.01 16.78
C ILE A 63 -9.10 -1.70 15.49
N GLU A 64 -8.54 -2.73 14.85
CA GLU A 64 -7.74 -2.56 13.64
C GLU A 64 -8.57 -2.01 12.46
N ILE A 65 -9.78 -2.52 12.26
CA ILE A 65 -10.68 -2.04 11.20
C ILE A 65 -11.02 -0.57 11.41
N ARG A 66 -11.28 -0.13 12.66
CA ARG A 66 -11.52 1.29 12.95
C ARG A 66 -10.29 2.14 12.62
N ARG A 67 -9.09 1.67 12.96
CA ARG A 67 -7.85 2.37 12.61
C ARG A 67 -7.72 2.53 11.09
N LEU A 68 -7.95 1.47 10.33
CA LEU A 68 -7.89 1.50 8.86
C LEU A 68 -8.94 2.44 8.23
N ILE A 69 -10.13 2.55 8.83
CA ILE A 69 -11.16 3.50 8.41
C ILE A 69 -10.70 4.93 8.69
N GLU A 70 -10.14 5.21 9.87
CA GLU A 70 -9.63 6.53 10.25
C GLU A 70 -8.44 6.97 9.38
N GLU A 71 -7.57 6.02 9.01
CA GLU A 71 -6.42 6.23 8.12
C GLU A 71 -6.83 6.33 6.62
N GLY A 72 -8.08 5.99 6.29
CA GLY A 72 -8.59 6.01 4.91
C GLY A 72 -8.12 4.84 4.03
N GLU A 73 -7.48 3.84 4.62
CA GLU A 73 -6.94 2.67 3.91
C GLU A 73 -7.98 1.57 3.69
N TRP A 74 -9.10 1.62 4.43
CA TRP A 74 -10.15 0.61 4.40
C TRP A 74 -10.93 0.54 3.07
N ASP A 75 -11.17 1.68 2.41
CA ASP A 75 -12.03 1.77 1.21
C ASP A 75 -11.25 1.50 -0.10
N THR A 76 -10.53 0.38 -0.16
CA THR A 76 -9.88 -0.13 -1.38
C THR A 76 -10.89 -0.78 -2.34
N LYS A 77 -10.58 -0.82 -3.65
CA LYS A 77 -11.43 -1.44 -4.70
C LYS A 77 -11.48 -2.97 -4.66
N GLU A 78 -10.58 -3.61 -3.92
CA GLU A 78 -10.48 -5.06 -3.85
C GLU A 78 -11.34 -5.64 -2.72
N PHE A 79 -11.96 -6.80 -2.97
CA PHE A 79 -12.71 -7.57 -1.97
C PHE A 79 -13.88 -6.81 -1.29
N THR A 80 -14.51 -5.86 -1.98
CA THR A 80 -15.62 -5.03 -1.44
C THR A 80 -16.72 -5.86 -0.79
N GLY A 81 -17.16 -6.95 -1.43
CA GLY A 81 -18.22 -7.83 -0.89
C GLY A 81 -17.83 -8.49 0.44
N MET A 82 -16.61 -9.02 0.55
CA MET A 82 -16.13 -9.65 1.78
C MET A 82 -15.98 -8.64 2.92
N ARG A 83 -15.60 -7.39 2.59
CA ARG A 83 -15.45 -6.31 3.58
C ARG A 83 -16.80 -5.89 4.16
N GLU A 84 -17.82 -5.75 3.31
CA GLU A 84 -19.18 -5.46 3.78
C GLU A 84 -19.73 -6.58 4.68
N GLU A 85 -19.51 -7.84 4.30
CA GLU A 85 -19.89 -9.00 5.13
C GLU A 85 -19.15 -8.99 6.47
N LEU A 86 -17.85 -8.66 6.48
CA LEU A 86 -17.05 -8.56 7.69
C LEU A 86 -17.54 -7.43 8.61
N LEU A 87 -17.89 -6.26 8.06
CA LEU A 87 -18.46 -5.15 8.83
C LEU A 87 -19.80 -5.53 9.45
N LYS A 88 -20.66 -6.23 8.71
CA LYS A 88 -21.94 -6.76 9.21
C LYS A 88 -21.71 -7.77 10.34
N LEU A 89 -20.78 -8.71 10.17
CA LEU A 89 -20.45 -9.73 11.17
C LEU A 89 -19.89 -9.12 12.46
N LEU A 90 -19.07 -8.07 12.34
CA LEU A 90 -18.47 -7.38 13.47
C LEU A 90 -19.34 -6.27 14.06
N GLU A 91 -20.51 -6.01 13.48
CA GLU A 91 -21.46 -4.95 13.86
C GLU A 91 -20.84 -3.54 13.82
N ILE A 92 -19.92 -3.30 12.88
CA ILE A 92 -19.28 -2.00 12.69
C ILE A 92 -20.11 -1.18 11.71
N LYS A 93 -20.59 -0.01 12.15
CA LYS A 93 -21.23 0.97 11.26
C LYS A 93 -20.14 1.76 10.53
N HIS A 94 -19.94 1.45 9.26
CA HIS A 94 -19.12 2.22 8.33
C HIS A 94 -20.00 2.58 7.14
N ASN A 95 -20.27 3.86 6.95
CA ASN A 95 -20.66 4.33 5.63
C ASN A 95 -19.35 4.71 4.96
N PRO A 96 -18.99 4.10 3.81
CA PRO A 96 -17.89 4.64 3.02
C PRO A 96 -18.20 6.12 2.86
N ILE A 97 -17.20 6.97 3.08
CA ILE A 97 -17.36 8.39 2.78
C ILE A 97 -17.70 8.42 1.30
N ASP A 98 -18.97 8.69 0.99
CA ASP A 98 -19.42 8.94 -0.35
C ASP A 98 -18.54 10.09 -0.82
N ASN A 99 -17.56 9.78 -1.68
CA ASN A 99 -16.79 10.80 -2.39
C ASN A 99 -17.75 11.77 -3.10
N GLU A 100 -19.00 11.37 -3.30
CA GLU A 100 -20.16 12.17 -3.70
C GLU A 100 -20.50 13.31 -2.73
N VAL A 101 -20.46 13.13 -1.40
CA VAL A 101 -20.72 14.21 -0.42
C VAL A 101 -19.59 15.23 -0.40
N ILE A 102 -18.35 14.78 -0.62
CA ILE A 102 -17.20 15.67 -0.80
C ILE A 102 -17.33 16.41 -2.14
N PHE A 103 -17.72 15.73 -3.22
CA PHE A 103 -17.98 16.34 -4.53
C PHE A 103 -19.13 17.34 -4.52
N GLU A 104 -20.22 17.06 -3.82
CA GLU A 104 -21.37 17.96 -3.64
C GLU A 104 -20.97 19.20 -2.85
N LYS A 105 -20.20 19.04 -1.75
CA LYS A 105 -19.63 20.18 -1.02
C LYS A 105 -18.62 20.98 -1.84
N LEU A 106 -17.89 20.35 -2.76
CA LEU A 106 -17.00 21.03 -3.71
C LEU A 106 -17.79 21.81 -4.77
N LYS A 107 -18.88 21.24 -5.32
CA LYS A 107 -19.80 21.94 -6.23
C LYS A 107 -20.47 23.16 -5.56
N GLU A 108 -20.91 23.03 -4.31
CA GLU A 108 -21.50 24.14 -3.55
C GLU A 108 -20.51 25.29 -3.27
N LEU A 109 -19.20 25.00 -3.32
CA LEU A 109 -18.13 26.00 -3.20
C LEU A 109 -17.80 26.69 -4.52
N ASP A 110 -17.96 26.01 -5.67
CA ASP A 110 -17.77 26.58 -7.01
C ASP A 110 -18.82 27.65 -7.35
N ASP A 111 -20.09 27.42 -6.97
CA ASP A 111 -21.20 28.34 -7.32
C ASP A 111 -21.17 29.68 -6.56
N LYS A 112 -20.40 29.80 -5.47
CA LYS A 112 -20.42 31.00 -4.59
C LYS A 112 -19.21 31.93 -4.72
N LYS A 113 -18.23 31.65 -5.61
CA LYS A 113 -16.95 32.39 -5.65
C LYS A 113 -16.34 32.64 -7.04
N LEU A 114 -17.08 32.51 -8.14
CA LEU A 114 -16.49 32.57 -9.48
C LEU A 114 -16.30 33.99 -10.08
N ASP A 115 -16.73 35.07 -9.42
CA ASP A 115 -16.59 36.41 -10.01
C ASP A 115 -15.31 37.17 -9.61
N ASP A 116 -14.58 36.77 -8.55
CA ASP A 116 -13.54 37.65 -7.96
C ASP A 116 -12.16 37.02 -7.63
N LEU A 117 -11.90 35.73 -7.89
CA LEU A 117 -10.58 35.14 -7.64
C LEU A 117 -9.75 35.04 -8.93
N PRO A 118 -8.53 35.62 -9.02
CA PRO A 118 -7.70 35.57 -10.22
C PRO A 118 -7.12 34.16 -10.39
N LEU A 119 -7.92 33.24 -10.95
CA LEU A 119 -7.58 31.85 -11.28
C LEU A 119 -6.23 31.77 -12.03
N GLU A 120 -5.98 32.73 -12.91
CA GLU A 120 -4.73 32.89 -13.65
C GLU A 120 -3.49 33.03 -12.76
N LYS A 121 -3.58 33.70 -11.59
CA LYS A 121 -2.45 33.82 -10.67
C LYS A 121 -2.15 32.50 -9.97
N LEU A 122 -3.21 31.73 -9.67
CA LEU A 122 -3.08 30.47 -8.97
C LEU A 122 -2.51 29.38 -9.88
N GLU A 123 -3.00 29.30 -11.13
CA GLU A 123 -2.46 28.39 -12.15
C GLU A 123 -0.98 28.68 -12.44
N LYS A 124 -0.61 29.96 -12.59
CA LYS A 124 0.79 30.36 -12.77
C LYS A 124 1.65 29.95 -11.56
N SER A 125 1.13 30.09 -10.34
CA SER A 125 1.83 29.65 -9.12
C SER A 125 2.03 28.14 -9.06
N TYR A 126 1.02 27.35 -9.45
CA TYR A 126 1.10 25.88 -9.47
C TYR A 126 2.08 25.38 -10.54
N HIS A 127 2.02 25.92 -11.76
CA HIS A 127 2.97 25.55 -12.82
C HIS A 127 4.41 25.89 -12.44
N GLU A 128 4.63 27.02 -11.77
CA GLU A 128 5.97 27.40 -11.33
C GLU A 128 6.50 26.48 -10.22
N LYS A 129 5.63 26.03 -9.30
CA LYS A 129 6.00 25.04 -8.26
C LYS A 129 6.30 23.67 -8.86
N LEU A 130 5.48 23.18 -9.80
CA LEU A 130 5.69 21.90 -10.48
C LEU A 130 7.04 21.87 -11.22
N ASN A 131 7.34 22.94 -11.95
CA ASN A 131 8.63 23.07 -12.66
C ASN A 131 9.84 23.10 -11.73
N LYS A 132 9.71 23.65 -10.51
CA LYS A 132 10.78 23.64 -9.50
C LYS A 132 10.97 22.23 -8.93
N LEU A 133 9.88 21.50 -8.67
CA LEU A 133 9.93 20.14 -8.15
C LEU A 133 10.60 19.19 -9.14
N GLU A 134 10.19 19.22 -10.41
CA GLU A 134 10.71 18.35 -11.46
C GLU A 134 12.22 18.58 -11.71
N LYS A 135 12.68 19.84 -11.63
CA LYS A 135 14.11 20.17 -11.71
C LYS A 135 14.89 19.64 -10.52
N SER A 136 14.33 19.71 -9.30
CA SER A 136 14.99 19.20 -8.09
C SER A 136 15.15 17.67 -8.13
N GLU A 137 14.14 16.96 -8.63
CA GLU A 137 14.15 15.51 -8.71
C GLU A 137 15.11 15.00 -9.79
N LYS A 138 15.13 15.66 -10.96
CA LYS A 138 16.12 15.35 -12.02
C LYS A 138 17.54 15.58 -11.54
N LEU A 139 17.80 16.66 -10.79
CA LEU A 139 19.13 16.96 -10.24
C LEU A 139 19.57 15.93 -9.18
N GLY A 140 18.64 15.45 -8.34
CA GLY A 140 18.90 14.39 -7.36
C GLY A 140 19.33 13.07 -8.01
N LYS A 141 18.54 12.60 -8.98
CA LYS A 141 18.84 11.36 -9.74
C LYS A 141 20.17 11.44 -10.49
N LEU A 142 20.53 12.62 -11.00
CA LEU A 142 21.80 12.82 -11.71
C LEU A 142 23.01 12.72 -10.77
N LYS A 143 22.91 13.25 -9.54
CA LYS A 143 23.96 13.14 -8.53
C LYS A 143 24.15 11.70 -8.05
N GLU A 144 23.06 10.98 -7.82
CA GLU A 144 23.12 9.55 -7.44
C GLU A 144 23.80 8.71 -8.51
N LEU A 145 23.48 8.93 -9.79
CA LEU A 145 24.15 8.26 -10.91
C LEU A 145 25.64 8.61 -11.00
N GLU A 146 26.01 9.86 -10.74
CA GLU A 146 27.40 10.31 -10.78
C GLU A 146 28.24 9.74 -9.62
N GLU A 147 27.62 9.51 -8.47
CA GLU A 147 28.22 8.86 -7.29
C GLU A 147 28.42 7.36 -7.52
N LEU A 148 27.42 6.67 -8.08
CA LEU A 148 27.53 5.27 -8.49
C LEU A 148 28.61 5.05 -9.56
N LEU A 149 28.72 5.96 -10.53
CA LEU A 149 29.79 5.92 -11.54
C LEU A 149 31.19 6.08 -10.92
N LYS A 150 31.35 6.94 -9.90
CA LYS A 150 32.63 7.11 -9.19
C LYS A 150 33.00 5.85 -8.39
N GLU A 151 32.03 5.23 -7.72
CA GLU A 151 32.27 3.97 -6.98
C GLU A 151 32.64 2.81 -7.91
N MET A 152 32.04 2.75 -9.10
CA MET A 152 32.41 1.76 -10.13
C MET A 152 33.81 1.98 -10.69
N CYS A 153 34.24 3.22 -10.91
CA CYS A 153 35.57 3.55 -11.43
C CYS A 153 36.69 3.43 -10.38
N ALA A 154 36.36 3.29 -9.09
CA ALA A 154 37.32 3.14 -8.00
C ALA A 154 37.62 1.67 -7.61
N LYS A 155 36.96 0.70 -8.27
CA LYS A 155 37.26 -0.74 -8.20
C LYS A 155 38.08 -1.17 -9.41
#